data_AF-A0A672KE21-F1
#
_entry.id   AF-A0A672KE21-F1
#
_cell.length_a   1.000
_cell.length_b   1.000
_cell.length_c   1.000
_cell.angle_alpha   90.00
_cell.angle_beta   90.00
_cell.angle_gamma   90.00
#
_symmetry.space_group_name_H-M   'P 1'
#
loop_
_entity.id
_entity.type
_entity.pdbx_description
1 polymer ?
#
loop_
_entity_poly.entity_id
_entity_poly.type
_entity_poly.pdbx_seq_one_letter_code
_entity_poly.pdbx_strand_id
1 'polypeptide(L)'
;ALYDSSMHWFGFGFNGFGQISPADVSGQIVKCEVNTPVLLSEMCRACVIRSDCRVRGSWSSRADVHHSDCGYVTPKPPFFRPLRSDLCAVSLALGSEHAVLLTSDGTVYSWGSGSHGQLGHGALTSQEEPQVLEALWGVPIRAVSAGNWHSASISTGGDLYMWGWNESGQLGLPSRGLEEGKLRGKRNTEQPINEDEKKQADVFISIQAFPALVDVPDVLEISRISCGSRHTAAVSGTGDLYTWGWGHYGQLGHGTENSTDEPTLVDYFASHRMCVKDVVCGLWNTFVSAVPKEQPPSRQE
;
A
#
# COMPACT_ATOMS: atom_id res chain seq x y z
N ALA A 1 4.33 30.55 -3.11
CA ALA A 1 4.32 29.55 -2.02
C ALA A 1 5.75 29.06 -1.86
N LEU A 2 6.33 29.23 -0.67
CA LEU A 2 7.69 28.80 -0.35
C LEU A 2 7.75 27.27 -0.49
N TYR A 3 8.64 26.76 -1.33
CA TYR A 3 9.01 25.36 -1.33
C TYR A 3 9.55 25.05 0.06
N ASP A 4 8.98 24.06 0.76
CA ASP A 4 9.60 23.52 1.96
C ASP A 4 10.87 22.78 1.54
N SER A 5 12.01 23.43 1.75
CA SER A 5 13.35 22.91 1.40
C SER A 5 13.76 21.68 2.22
N SER A 6 12.88 21.14 3.07
CA SER A 6 13.14 19.97 3.92
C SER A 6 12.50 18.66 3.44
N MET A 7 11.66 18.69 2.40
CA MET A 7 10.96 17.50 1.90
C MET A 7 11.83 16.70 0.94
N HIS A 8 12.15 15.46 1.34
CA HIS A 8 12.99 14.53 0.60
C HIS A 8 12.13 13.40 0.00
N TRP A 9 12.44 13.03 -1.24
CA TRP A 9 11.76 11.94 -1.93
C TRP A 9 12.70 10.75 -2.10
N PHE A 10 12.19 9.55 -1.83
CA PHE A 10 12.94 8.31 -1.90
C PHE A 10 12.21 7.30 -2.80
N GLY A 11 12.98 6.42 -3.44
CA GLY A 11 12.45 5.31 -4.23
C GLY A 11 13.20 4.01 -3.97
N PHE A 12 12.48 2.89 -4.03
CA PHE A 12 13.03 1.53 -3.97
C PHE A 12 12.10 0.55 -4.72
N GLY A 13 12.64 -0.57 -5.19
CA GLY A 13 11.97 -1.57 -6.00
C GLY A 13 12.57 -1.74 -7.40
N PHE A 14 11.75 -2.25 -8.32
CA PHE A 14 12.12 -2.43 -9.72
C PHE A 14 12.44 -1.09 -10.39
N ASN A 15 13.54 -1.07 -11.14
CA ASN A 15 14.16 0.10 -11.74
C ASN A 15 14.56 -0.12 -13.21
N GLY A 16 13.89 -1.03 -13.93
CA GLY A 16 14.22 -1.34 -15.33
C GLY A 16 14.07 -0.17 -16.31
N PHE A 17 13.44 0.95 -15.91
CA PHE A 17 13.28 2.16 -16.72
C PHE A 17 14.06 3.37 -16.18
N GLY A 18 14.94 3.19 -15.18
CA GLY A 18 15.76 4.26 -14.62
C GLY A 18 14.98 5.31 -13.80
N GLN A 19 13.79 4.96 -13.31
CA GLN A 19 12.96 5.83 -12.46
C GLN A 19 13.54 6.10 -11.06
N ILE A 20 14.45 5.23 -10.59
CA ILE A 20 15.15 5.34 -9.31
C ILE A 20 16.64 5.47 -9.63
N SER A 21 17.07 6.69 -9.88
CA SER A 21 18.50 7.01 -10.10
C SER A 21 19.09 7.55 -8.80
N PRO A 22 20.08 6.87 -8.19
CA PRO A 22 20.92 7.49 -7.17
C PRO A 22 21.54 8.76 -7.75
N ALA A 23 21.86 9.73 -6.91
CA ALA A 23 22.41 11.03 -7.30
C ALA A 23 23.75 11.01 -8.08
N ASP A 24 24.25 9.84 -8.49
CA ASP A 24 25.46 9.72 -9.29
C ASP A 24 25.15 9.96 -10.78
N VAL A 25 25.69 11.06 -11.30
CA VAL A 25 25.44 11.65 -12.63
C VAL A 25 26.15 10.88 -13.76
N SER A 26 26.50 9.62 -13.54
CA SER A 26 27.28 8.82 -14.49
C SER A 26 26.46 8.22 -15.63
N GLY A 27 25.12 8.32 -15.58
CA GLY A 27 24.22 7.82 -16.63
C GLY A 27 24.21 6.29 -16.77
N GLN A 28 24.92 5.56 -15.89
CA GLN A 28 24.88 4.10 -15.84
C GLN A 28 23.79 3.65 -14.86
N ILE A 29 22.76 2.99 -15.39
CA ILE A 29 21.79 2.25 -14.57
C ILE A 29 22.51 1.00 -14.05
N VAL A 30 23.03 1.05 -12.82
CA VAL A 30 23.89 -0.02 -12.29
C VAL A 30 23.10 -1.25 -11.82
N LYS A 31 21.81 -1.10 -11.45
CA LYS A 31 20.95 -2.21 -10.99
C LYS A 31 19.46 -2.02 -11.31
N CYS A 32 18.82 -3.08 -11.78
CA CYS A 32 17.37 -3.16 -12.02
C CYS A 32 16.55 -3.29 -10.73
N GLU A 33 17.18 -3.62 -9.60
CA GLU A 33 16.54 -3.87 -8.31
C GLU A 33 17.20 -2.98 -7.26
N VAL A 34 16.37 -2.14 -6.62
CA VAL A 34 16.80 -1.19 -5.58
C VAL A 34 16.14 -1.62 -4.27
N ASN A 35 16.87 -2.33 -3.42
CA ASN A 35 16.29 -2.95 -2.21
C ASN A 35 16.38 -2.10 -0.94
N THR A 36 17.01 -0.92 -1.01
CA THR A 36 17.07 0.07 0.07
C THR A 36 16.57 1.42 -0.45
N PRO A 37 15.94 2.25 0.39
CA PRO A 37 15.49 3.57 -0.06
C PRO A 37 16.64 4.43 -0.60
N VAL A 38 16.47 4.96 -1.82
CA VAL A 38 17.42 5.85 -2.49
C VAL A 38 16.83 7.24 -2.61
N LEU A 39 17.58 8.27 -2.17
CA LEU A 39 17.19 9.67 -2.33
C LEU A 39 17.17 10.07 -3.80
N LEU A 40 16.06 10.67 -4.23
CA LEU A 40 15.85 11.16 -5.59
C LEU A 40 16.31 12.62 -5.69
N SER A 41 17.44 12.87 -6.35
CA SER A 41 18.12 14.18 -6.37
C SER A 41 17.52 15.21 -7.34
N GLU A 42 16.91 14.77 -8.45
CA GLU A 42 16.18 15.64 -9.37
C GLU A 42 14.91 14.93 -9.86
N MET A 43 13.79 15.17 -9.19
CA MET A 43 12.48 14.94 -9.81
C MET A 43 12.42 15.83 -11.05
N CYS A 44 12.24 15.24 -12.24
CA CYS A 44 12.11 15.97 -13.49
C CYS A 44 11.14 17.15 -13.29
N ARG A 45 11.63 18.39 -13.41
CA ARG A 45 10.86 19.63 -13.18
C ARG A 45 9.63 19.77 -14.07
N ALA A 46 9.46 18.89 -15.06
CA ALA A 46 8.27 18.79 -15.89
C ALA A 46 7.09 18.07 -15.20
N CYS A 47 7.34 17.30 -14.12
CA CYS A 47 6.33 16.43 -13.52
C CYS A 47 5.77 16.92 -12.18
N VAL A 48 6.15 18.09 -11.64
CA VAL A 48 5.67 18.46 -10.31
C VAL A 48 5.44 19.98 -10.03
N ILE A 49 4.22 20.25 -9.53
CA ILE A 49 3.77 21.27 -8.55
C ILE A 49 3.40 22.69 -9.05
N ARG A 50 2.09 22.90 -9.26
CA ARG A 50 1.40 24.10 -8.75
C ARG A 50 0.97 23.87 -7.30
N SER A 51 0.97 24.92 -6.49
CA SER A 51 0.74 24.88 -5.02
C SER A 51 -0.69 24.57 -4.58
N ASP A 52 -1.53 24.05 -5.48
CA ASP A 52 -2.86 23.48 -5.24
C ASP A 52 -2.95 22.00 -5.66
N CYS A 53 -1.89 21.44 -6.26
CA CYS A 53 -1.88 20.08 -6.74
C CYS A 53 -1.36 19.11 -5.66
N ARG A 54 -2.27 18.27 -5.15
CA ARG A 54 -1.90 16.96 -4.61
C ARG A 54 -1.07 16.25 -5.68
N VAL A 55 0.22 16.07 -5.45
CA VAL A 55 1.10 15.32 -6.35
C VAL A 55 0.68 13.86 -6.31
N ARG A 56 -0.31 13.50 -7.12
CA ARG A 56 -0.53 12.11 -7.51
C ARG A 56 0.42 11.85 -8.66
N GLY A 57 1.60 11.32 -8.33
CA GLY A 57 2.45 10.69 -9.33
C GLY A 57 1.59 9.71 -10.12
N SER A 58 1.44 9.97 -11.42
CA SER A 58 0.68 9.18 -12.38
C SER A 58 1.35 7.83 -12.62
N TRP A 59 1.34 7.00 -11.58
CA TRP A 59 1.65 5.57 -11.54
C TRP A 59 0.78 4.86 -10.49
N SER A 60 0.05 5.64 -9.69
CA SER A 60 -1.04 5.18 -8.84
C SER A 60 -2.34 5.27 -9.64
N SER A 61 -3.09 4.19 -9.62
CA SER A 61 -4.49 4.03 -9.98
C SER A 61 -5.44 4.89 -9.11
N ARG A 62 -5.07 6.14 -8.85
CA ARG A 62 -5.79 7.10 -8.02
C ARG A 62 -6.52 8.07 -8.95
N ALA A 63 -7.74 7.70 -9.35
CA ALA A 63 -8.65 8.60 -10.05
C ALA A 63 -9.09 9.75 -9.12
N ASP A 64 -9.09 10.98 -9.62
CA ASP A 64 -9.63 12.14 -8.89
C ASP A 64 -11.13 12.25 -9.18
N VAL A 65 -11.94 12.51 -8.14
CA VAL A 65 -13.39 12.56 -8.26
C VAL A 65 -13.81 14.03 -8.34
N HIS A 66 -14.33 14.46 -9.48
CA HIS A 66 -14.84 15.82 -9.67
C HIS A 66 -16.31 15.95 -9.21
N HIS A 67 -16.65 17.10 -8.61
CA HIS A 67 -17.97 17.39 -8.03
C HIS A 67 -19.14 17.50 -9.02
N SER A 68 -18.89 17.50 -10.33
CA SER A 68 -19.93 17.58 -11.37
C SER A 68 -19.75 16.43 -12.36
N ASP A 69 -20.78 15.58 -12.48
CA ASP A 69 -20.89 14.44 -13.40
C ASP A 69 -19.82 13.34 -13.22
N CYS A 70 -19.56 12.94 -11.97
CA CYS A 70 -18.75 11.75 -11.70
C CYS A 70 -19.51 10.45 -12.07
N GLY A 71 -18.81 9.49 -12.65
CA GLY A 71 -19.36 8.24 -13.15
C GLY A 71 -18.30 7.14 -13.23
N TYR A 72 -18.71 5.94 -13.59
CA TYR A 72 -17.82 4.80 -13.81
C TYR A 72 -18.03 4.19 -15.19
N VAL A 73 -16.98 3.56 -15.71
CA VAL A 73 -17.01 2.86 -16.99
C VAL A 73 -17.32 1.39 -16.76
N THR A 74 -18.23 0.83 -17.57
CA THR A 74 -18.64 -0.57 -17.54
C THR A 74 -18.27 -1.26 -18.86
N PRO A 75 -18.01 -2.59 -18.85
CA PRO A 75 -17.71 -3.33 -20.08
C PRO A 75 -18.95 -3.50 -20.99
N LYS A 76 -20.16 -3.20 -20.52
CA LYS A 76 -21.42 -3.31 -21.27
C LYS A 76 -22.05 -1.93 -21.52
N PRO A 77 -22.71 -1.70 -22.67
CA PRO A 77 -23.50 -0.49 -22.90
C PRO A 77 -24.65 -0.31 -21.87
N PRO A 78 -24.94 0.92 -21.40
CA PRO A 78 -24.18 2.15 -21.65
C PRO A 78 -22.81 2.09 -20.94
N PHE A 79 -21.74 2.37 -21.70
CA PHE A 79 -20.36 2.21 -21.22
C PHE A 79 -20.00 3.21 -20.12
N PHE A 80 -20.63 4.37 -20.10
CA PHE A 80 -20.53 5.33 -19.00
C PHE A 80 -21.82 5.28 -18.20
N ARG A 81 -21.70 5.14 -16.88
CA ARG A 81 -22.81 5.24 -15.95
C ARG A 81 -22.50 6.33 -14.92
N PRO A 82 -23.38 7.33 -14.75
CA PRO A 82 -23.19 8.32 -13.70
C PRO A 82 -23.25 7.63 -12.33
N LEU A 83 -22.39 8.06 -11.41
CA LEU A 83 -22.59 7.76 -10.00
C LEU A 83 -23.88 8.44 -9.55
N ARG A 84 -24.58 7.84 -8.60
CA ARG A 84 -25.75 8.48 -8.02
C ARG A 84 -25.32 9.82 -7.42
N SER A 85 -26.07 10.89 -7.69
CA SER A 85 -25.70 12.24 -7.25
C SER A 85 -25.70 12.43 -5.73
N ASP A 86 -26.29 11.50 -4.98
CA ASP A 86 -26.23 11.43 -3.52
C ASP A 86 -24.94 10.80 -2.99
N LEU A 87 -24.22 10.02 -3.81
CA LEU A 87 -22.89 9.51 -3.49
C LEU A 87 -21.90 10.68 -3.53
N CYS A 88 -21.75 11.37 -2.40
CA CYS A 88 -20.76 12.43 -2.20
C CYS A 88 -19.34 11.83 -2.17
N ALA A 89 -18.88 11.31 -3.30
CA ALA A 89 -17.61 10.60 -3.43
C ALA A 89 -16.41 11.54 -3.23
N VAL A 90 -15.45 11.12 -2.40
CA VAL A 90 -14.27 11.92 -2.01
C VAL A 90 -12.93 11.25 -2.35
N SER A 91 -12.92 9.94 -2.59
CA SER A 91 -11.72 9.22 -3.03
C SER A 91 -12.08 7.98 -3.83
N LEU A 92 -11.27 7.69 -4.86
CA LEU A 92 -11.38 6.49 -5.68
C LEU A 92 -9.99 5.84 -5.81
N ALA A 93 -9.92 4.56 -5.48
CA ALA A 93 -8.74 3.72 -5.67
C ALA A 93 -9.09 2.61 -6.67
N LEU A 94 -8.24 2.40 -7.68
CA LEU A 94 -8.44 1.34 -8.67
C LEU A 94 -7.39 0.26 -8.46
N GLY A 95 -7.80 -1.00 -8.55
CA GLY A 95 -6.89 -2.13 -8.68
C GLY A 95 -6.67 -2.50 -10.14
N SER A 96 -6.29 -3.75 -10.38
CA SER A 96 -6.09 -4.25 -11.76
C SER A 96 -7.41 -4.35 -12.52
N GLU A 97 -8.46 -4.83 -11.85
CA GLU A 97 -9.77 -5.09 -12.46
C GLU A 97 -10.93 -4.72 -11.52
N HIS A 98 -10.67 -3.97 -10.46
CA HIS A 98 -11.67 -3.55 -9.48
C HIS A 98 -11.47 -2.10 -9.05
N ALA A 99 -12.47 -1.54 -8.39
CA ALA A 99 -12.46 -0.21 -7.84
C ALA A 99 -12.98 -0.20 -6.41
N VAL A 100 -12.46 0.72 -5.60
CA VAL A 100 -12.88 1.00 -4.24
C VAL A 100 -13.11 2.50 -4.12
N LEU A 101 -14.34 2.89 -3.81
CA LEU A 101 -14.78 4.27 -3.68
C LEU A 101 -15.08 4.57 -2.22
N LEU A 102 -14.65 5.74 -1.77
CA LEU A 102 -14.97 6.31 -0.48
C LEU A 102 -15.84 7.54 -0.67
N THR A 103 -16.91 7.61 0.11
CA THR A 103 -17.83 8.75 0.17
C THR A 103 -17.56 9.62 1.40
N SER A 104 -18.09 10.85 1.40
CA SER A 104 -17.85 11.85 2.44
C SER A 104 -18.42 11.48 3.80
N ASP A 105 -19.39 10.57 3.86
CA ASP A 105 -19.96 10.05 5.11
C ASP A 105 -19.16 8.87 5.68
N GLY A 106 -18.08 8.46 5.01
CA GLY A 106 -17.24 7.34 5.41
C GLY A 106 -17.67 5.98 4.88
N THR A 107 -18.68 5.91 4.01
CA THR A 107 -19.13 4.66 3.39
C THR A 107 -18.22 4.24 2.25
N VAL A 108 -17.87 2.95 2.21
CA VAL A 108 -17.06 2.33 1.16
C VAL A 108 -17.94 1.54 0.19
N TYR A 109 -17.67 1.73 -1.10
CA TYR A 109 -18.26 0.94 -2.19
C TYR A 109 -17.16 0.24 -2.98
N SER A 110 -17.45 -0.92 -3.54
CA SER A 110 -16.54 -1.66 -4.40
C SER A 110 -17.26 -2.34 -5.55
N TRP A 111 -16.57 -2.45 -6.69
CA TRP A 111 -17.07 -3.14 -7.87
C TRP A 111 -15.93 -3.56 -8.81
N GLY A 112 -16.27 -4.32 -9.85
CA GLY A 112 -15.35 -4.94 -10.80
C GLY A 112 -15.15 -6.43 -10.51
N SER A 113 -13.95 -6.93 -10.76
CA SER A 113 -13.56 -8.32 -10.54
C SER A 113 -13.57 -8.68 -9.05
N GLY A 114 -14.27 -9.76 -8.69
CA GLY A 114 -14.32 -10.28 -7.33
C GLY A 114 -13.63 -11.63 -7.15
N SER A 115 -12.98 -12.16 -8.18
CA SER A 115 -12.49 -13.55 -8.22
C SER A 115 -11.44 -13.90 -7.16
N HIS A 116 -10.82 -12.90 -6.53
CA HIS A 116 -9.85 -13.06 -5.46
C HIS A 116 -10.31 -12.41 -4.14
N GLY A 117 -11.61 -12.15 -3.99
CA GLY A 117 -12.17 -11.54 -2.79
C GLY A 117 -11.83 -10.04 -2.63
N GLN A 118 -11.23 -9.40 -3.64
CA GLN A 118 -10.74 -8.02 -3.56
C GLN A 118 -11.84 -6.96 -3.45
N LEU A 119 -13.11 -7.36 -3.56
CA LEU A 119 -14.27 -6.53 -3.30
C LEU A 119 -14.70 -6.54 -1.83
N GLY A 120 -14.38 -7.57 -1.04
CA GLY A 120 -14.67 -7.58 0.40
C GLY A 120 -16.12 -7.93 0.78
N HIS A 121 -16.97 -8.34 -0.17
CA HIS A 121 -18.37 -8.70 0.07
C HIS A 121 -18.57 -10.14 0.61
N GLY A 122 -17.50 -10.84 0.99
CA GLY A 122 -17.57 -12.22 1.49
C GLY A 122 -17.71 -13.29 0.42
N ALA A 123 -17.68 -12.91 -0.85
CA ALA A 123 -17.84 -13.80 -1.98
C ALA A 123 -16.74 -13.55 -3.02
N LEU A 124 -16.56 -14.52 -3.92
CA LEU A 124 -15.63 -14.43 -5.04
C LEU A 124 -16.32 -14.02 -6.35
N THR A 125 -17.45 -13.33 -6.24
CA THR A 125 -18.29 -12.91 -7.36
C THR A 125 -17.99 -11.47 -7.75
N SER A 126 -17.86 -11.24 -9.05
CA SER A 126 -17.69 -9.90 -9.61
C SER A 126 -18.98 -9.09 -9.50
N GLN A 127 -18.83 -7.77 -9.35
CA GLN A 127 -19.94 -6.82 -9.30
C GLN A 127 -19.79 -5.82 -10.44
N GLU A 128 -20.81 -5.67 -11.29
CA GLU A 128 -20.74 -4.72 -12.42
C GLU A 128 -21.02 -3.27 -12.00
N GLU A 129 -21.60 -3.09 -10.82
CA GLU A 129 -22.02 -1.78 -10.28
C GLU A 129 -21.47 -1.59 -8.87
N PRO A 130 -21.24 -0.32 -8.43
CA PRO A 130 -20.82 -0.02 -7.06
C PRO A 130 -21.77 -0.64 -6.03
N GLN A 131 -21.25 -1.61 -5.27
CA GLN A 131 -21.96 -2.23 -4.16
C GLN A 131 -21.36 -1.72 -2.85
N VAL A 132 -22.23 -1.39 -1.88
CA VAL A 132 -21.79 -0.98 -0.54
C VAL A 132 -21.07 -2.15 0.16
N LEU A 133 -19.96 -1.83 0.82
CA LEU A 133 -19.20 -2.80 1.60
C LEU A 133 -19.80 -2.92 3.01
N GLU A 134 -20.87 -3.71 3.14
CA GLU A 134 -21.68 -3.83 4.37
C GLU A 134 -20.87 -4.26 5.60
N ALA A 135 -19.77 -5.00 5.41
CA ALA A 135 -18.90 -5.44 6.50
C ALA A 135 -18.22 -4.28 7.26
N LEU A 136 -18.15 -3.08 6.67
CA LEU A 136 -17.63 -1.86 7.31
C LEU A 136 -18.74 -0.91 7.77
N TRP A 137 -20.01 -1.33 7.78
CA TRP A 137 -21.08 -0.48 8.29
C TRP A 137 -20.87 -0.10 9.76
N GLY A 138 -21.04 1.19 10.04
CA GLY A 138 -20.81 1.75 11.37
C GLY A 138 -19.34 2.04 11.69
N VAL A 139 -18.40 1.66 10.80
CA VAL A 139 -16.99 2.00 10.92
C VAL A 139 -16.67 3.13 9.93
N PRO A 140 -16.61 4.40 10.36
CA PRO A 140 -16.34 5.50 9.45
C PRO A 140 -14.93 5.37 8.86
N ILE A 141 -14.84 5.26 7.53
CA ILE A 141 -13.58 5.16 6.78
C ILE A 141 -13.12 6.54 6.33
N ARG A 142 -11.80 6.79 6.37
CA ARG A 142 -11.21 8.06 5.89
C ARG A 142 -10.22 7.91 4.74
N ALA A 143 -9.76 6.70 4.46
CA ALA A 143 -8.86 6.44 3.34
C ALA A 143 -9.09 5.05 2.77
N VAL A 144 -8.89 4.91 1.46
CA VAL A 144 -8.96 3.65 0.71
C VAL A 144 -7.77 3.52 -0.22
N SER A 145 -7.33 2.29 -0.46
CA SER A 145 -6.28 1.95 -1.41
C SER A 145 -6.58 0.59 -2.05
N ALA A 146 -6.15 0.41 -3.29
CA ALA A 146 -6.36 -0.81 -4.05
C ALA A 146 -5.07 -1.19 -4.78
N GLY A 147 -4.65 -2.45 -4.61
CA GLY A 147 -3.57 -3.08 -5.36
C GLY A 147 -4.13 -3.91 -6.51
N ASN A 148 -3.31 -4.76 -7.14
CA ASN A 148 -3.82 -5.55 -8.27
C ASN A 148 -4.92 -6.53 -7.87
N TRP A 149 -4.77 -7.17 -6.70
CA TRP A 149 -5.62 -8.27 -6.24
C TRP A 149 -6.05 -8.13 -4.77
N HIS A 150 -5.85 -6.95 -4.18
CA HIS A 150 -6.22 -6.68 -2.79
C HIS A 150 -6.65 -5.23 -2.63
N SER A 151 -7.30 -4.96 -1.51
CA SER A 151 -7.85 -3.67 -1.15
C SER A 151 -7.60 -3.40 0.31
N ALA A 152 -7.60 -2.12 0.65
CA ALA A 152 -7.31 -1.63 1.98
C ALA A 152 -8.15 -0.41 2.32
N SER A 153 -8.42 -0.23 3.60
CA SER A 153 -9.00 1.00 4.12
C SER A 153 -8.50 1.33 5.52
N ILE A 154 -8.58 2.62 5.87
CA ILE A 154 -8.22 3.12 7.20
C ILE A 154 -9.45 3.77 7.83
N SER A 155 -9.81 3.37 9.05
CA SER A 155 -10.89 4.01 9.82
C SER A 155 -10.50 5.42 10.27
N THR A 156 -11.47 6.23 10.70
CA THR A 156 -11.15 7.52 11.34
C THR A 156 -10.34 7.34 12.63
N GLY A 157 -10.45 6.17 13.29
CA GLY A 157 -9.67 5.81 14.47
C GLY A 157 -8.23 5.38 14.17
N GLY A 158 -7.87 5.17 12.90
CA GLY A 158 -6.54 4.72 12.49
C GLY A 158 -6.40 3.21 12.34
N ASP A 159 -7.49 2.45 12.46
CA ASP A 159 -7.49 1.00 12.26
C ASP A 159 -7.30 0.65 10.79
N LEU A 160 -6.51 -0.38 10.52
CA LEU A 160 -6.23 -0.88 9.17
C LEU A 160 -7.08 -2.10 8.85
N TYR A 161 -7.87 -2.01 7.77
CA TYR A 161 -8.62 -3.14 7.23
C TYR A 161 -8.08 -3.55 5.86
N MET A 162 -7.86 -4.85 5.66
CA MET A 162 -7.33 -5.43 4.42
C MET A 162 -8.21 -6.60 3.94
N TRP A 163 -8.36 -6.75 2.62
CA TRP A 163 -9.06 -7.89 2.01
C TRP A 163 -8.56 -8.18 0.60
N GLY A 164 -8.82 -9.40 0.14
CA GLY A 164 -8.46 -9.89 -1.19
C GLY A 164 -7.51 -11.09 -1.17
N TRP A 165 -6.64 -11.14 -2.18
CA TRP A 165 -5.65 -12.21 -2.35
C TRP A 165 -4.48 -12.05 -1.37
N ASN A 166 -3.96 -13.15 -0.82
CA ASN A 166 -2.90 -13.12 0.20
C ASN A 166 -1.75 -14.13 0.00
N GLU A 167 -1.65 -14.81 -1.15
CA GLU A 167 -0.59 -15.81 -1.36
C GLU A 167 0.84 -15.24 -1.32
N SER A 168 1.01 -13.93 -1.49
CA SER A 168 2.31 -13.26 -1.34
C SER A 168 2.45 -12.51 -0.01
N GLY A 169 1.52 -12.68 0.92
CA GLY A 169 1.52 -12.02 2.23
C GLY A 169 1.00 -10.58 2.23
N GLN A 170 0.51 -10.05 1.10
CA GLN A 170 0.18 -8.62 0.93
C GLN A 170 -0.94 -8.09 1.84
N LEU A 171 -1.70 -8.95 2.51
CA LEU A 171 -2.70 -8.52 3.48
C LEU A 171 -2.13 -8.32 4.89
N GLY A 172 -0.89 -8.73 5.16
CA GLY A 172 -0.35 -8.70 6.52
C GLY A 172 -0.93 -9.81 7.39
N LEU A 173 -1.34 -10.92 6.75
CA LEU A 173 -1.97 -12.08 7.37
C LEU A 173 -1.17 -13.34 6.98
N PRO A 174 -1.15 -14.39 7.83
CA PRO A 174 -0.39 -15.61 7.58
C PRO A 174 -0.62 -16.18 6.17
N SER A 175 0.46 -16.43 5.43
CA SER A 175 0.41 -16.85 4.02
C SER A 175 1.18 -18.13 3.75
N ARG A 176 0.64 -18.97 2.88
CA ARG A 176 1.20 -20.29 2.59
C ARG A 176 2.59 -20.21 1.94
N GLY A 177 2.77 -19.29 1.00
CA GLY A 177 4.01 -19.18 0.23
C GLY A 177 5.23 -18.91 1.11
N LEU A 178 5.03 -18.25 2.25
CA LEU A 178 6.10 -17.92 3.19
C LEU A 178 6.30 -18.98 4.28
N GLU A 179 5.23 -19.63 4.75
CA GLU A 179 5.30 -20.82 5.62
C GLU A 179 6.14 -21.95 5.00
N GLU A 180 5.90 -22.28 3.73
CA GLU A 180 6.66 -23.33 3.02
C GLU A 180 8.15 -22.98 2.87
N GLY A 181 8.48 -21.69 2.70
CA GLY A 181 9.85 -21.18 2.66
C GLY A 181 10.57 -21.31 4.01
N LYS A 182 9.90 -20.91 5.11
CA LYS A 182 10.39 -21.05 6.49
C LYS A 182 10.68 -22.52 6.83
N LEU A 183 9.78 -23.44 6.46
CA LEU A 183 9.94 -24.89 6.69
C LEU A 183 11.01 -25.56 5.81
N ARG A 184 11.22 -25.10 4.56
CA ARG A 184 12.34 -25.56 3.71
C ARG A 184 13.69 -25.12 4.26
N GLY A 185 13.80 -23.88 4.75
CA GLY A 185 15.00 -23.40 5.44
C GLY A 185 15.31 -24.21 6.70
N LYS A 186 14.30 -24.46 7.54
CA LYS A 186 14.43 -25.27 8.77
C LYS A 186 14.78 -26.73 8.50
N ARG A 187 14.39 -27.34 7.37
CA ARG A 187 14.79 -28.73 7.02
C ARG A 187 16.25 -28.89 6.62
N ASN A 188 16.89 -27.80 6.19
CA ASN A 188 18.32 -27.81 5.83
C ASN A 188 19.23 -27.62 7.05
N THR A 189 18.67 -27.17 8.18
CA THR A 189 19.29 -27.17 9.50
C THR A 189 18.75 -28.38 10.26
N GLU A 190 19.55 -29.31 10.77
CA GLU A 190 19.09 -30.56 11.42
C GLU A 190 18.35 -30.35 12.77
N GLN A 191 17.46 -29.37 12.89
CA GLN A 191 16.66 -29.11 14.09
C GLN A 191 15.32 -29.86 14.01
N PRO A 192 14.91 -30.60 15.05
CA PRO A 192 13.62 -31.26 15.09
C PRO A 192 12.50 -30.22 15.13
N ILE A 193 11.59 -30.28 14.16
CA ILE A 193 10.40 -29.42 14.09
C ILE A 193 9.42 -29.90 15.17
N ASN A 194 9.08 -29.03 16.13
CA ASN A 194 8.11 -29.33 17.18
C ASN A 194 6.71 -29.57 16.58
N GLU A 195 5.95 -30.57 17.07
CA GLU A 195 4.63 -30.93 16.51
C GLU A 195 3.59 -29.81 16.66
N ASP A 196 3.73 -28.94 17.67
CA ASP A 196 2.89 -27.76 17.85
C ASP A 196 3.23 -26.63 16.87
N GLU A 197 4.52 -26.44 16.52
CA GLU A 197 4.93 -25.50 15.45
C GLU A 197 4.39 -25.95 14.10
N LYS A 198 4.29 -27.26 13.89
CA LYS A 198 3.76 -27.84 12.65
C LYS A 198 2.26 -27.58 12.46
N LYS A 199 1.47 -27.54 13.55
CA LYS A 199 0.04 -27.20 13.51
C LYS A 199 -0.22 -25.71 13.29
N GLN A 200 0.62 -24.83 13.85
CA GLN A 200 0.52 -23.39 13.60
C GLN A 200 0.89 -23.06 12.14
N ALA A 201 1.86 -23.79 11.57
CA ALA A 201 2.28 -23.67 10.17
C ALA A 201 1.20 -24.10 9.15
N ASP A 202 0.15 -24.81 9.59
CA ASP A 202 -0.96 -25.24 8.73
C ASP A 202 -2.07 -24.18 8.60
N VAL A 203 -2.08 -23.13 9.45
CA VAL A 203 -3.12 -22.08 9.41
C VAL A 203 -2.65 -20.90 8.56
N PHE A 204 -2.97 -20.95 7.27
CA PHE A 204 -2.73 -19.87 6.33
C PHE A 204 -4.04 -19.33 5.72
N ILE A 205 -3.99 -18.07 5.28
CA ILE A 205 -5.09 -17.39 4.60
C ILE A 205 -4.65 -17.14 3.17
N SER A 206 -5.28 -17.83 2.21
CA SER A 206 -5.07 -17.63 0.77
C SER A 206 -5.83 -16.43 0.24
N ILE A 207 -7.08 -16.31 0.66
CA ILE A 207 -8.01 -15.24 0.28
C ILE A 207 -8.76 -14.83 1.52
N GLN A 208 -8.83 -13.51 1.73
CA GLN A 208 -9.63 -12.90 2.78
C GLN A 208 -10.76 -12.11 2.09
N ALA A 209 -11.90 -12.76 1.88
CA ALA A 209 -13.00 -12.18 1.11
C ALA A 209 -13.84 -11.13 1.87
N PHE A 210 -13.52 -10.88 3.15
CA PHE A 210 -14.11 -9.83 3.99
C PHE A 210 -13.00 -8.95 4.58
N PRO A 211 -13.25 -7.65 4.85
CA PRO A 211 -12.29 -6.79 5.54
C PRO A 211 -11.83 -7.41 6.87
N ALA A 212 -10.55 -7.74 6.96
CA ALA A 212 -9.91 -8.17 8.19
C ALA A 212 -9.19 -7.00 8.82
N LEU A 213 -9.35 -6.84 10.15
CA LEU A 213 -8.52 -5.94 10.93
C LEU A 213 -7.08 -6.49 10.96
N VAL A 214 -6.11 -5.68 10.55
CA VAL A 214 -4.70 -6.04 10.52
C VAL A 214 -3.98 -5.31 11.62
N ASP A 215 -3.31 -6.07 12.47
CA ASP A 215 -2.48 -5.53 13.54
C ASP A 215 -1.09 -5.17 12.99
N VAL A 216 -0.61 -3.98 13.32
CA VAL A 216 0.74 -3.52 13.00
C VAL A 216 1.47 -3.35 14.33
N PRO A 217 2.54 -4.13 14.59
CA PRO A 217 3.18 -4.15 15.90
C PRO A 217 3.60 -2.76 16.38
N ASP A 218 3.25 -2.45 17.63
CA ASP A 218 3.55 -1.18 18.31
C ASP A 218 2.99 0.09 17.64
N VAL A 219 2.00 -0.06 16.75
CA VAL A 219 1.36 1.06 16.05
C VAL A 219 -0.08 1.23 16.52
N LEU A 220 -0.37 2.40 17.10
CA LEU A 220 -1.73 2.75 17.57
C LEU A 220 -2.63 3.28 16.46
N GLU A 221 -2.06 3.94 15.46
CA GLU A 221 -2.82 4.53 14.35
C GLU A 221 -2.04 4.45 13.04
N ILE A 222 -2.72 4.05 11.98
CA ILE A 222 -2.20 4.12 10.61
C ILE A 222 -2.67 5.44 9.98
N SER A 223 -1.73 6.25 9.50
CA SER A 223 -1.99 7.57 8.92
C SER A 223 -2.18 7.54 7.41
N ARG A 224 -1.45 6.65 6.70
CA ARG A 224 -1.46 6.49 5.24
C ARG A 224 -1.33 5.02 4.86
N ILE A 225 -1.91 4.68 3.71
CA ILE A 225 -1.74 3.37 3.08
C ILE A 225 -1.58 3.49 1.57
N SER A 226 -0.76 2.61 1.00
CA SER A 226 -0.68 2.39 -0.43
C SER A 226 -0.53 0.90 -0.73
N CYS A 227 -1.23 0.45 -1.75
CA CYS A 227 -1.23 -0.92 -2.23
C CYS A 227 -0.58 -0.97 -3.61
N GLY A 228 0.39 -1.84 -3.80
CA GLY A 228 1.01 -2.12 -5.10
C GLY A 228 0.43 -3.38 -5.76
N SER A 229 1.18 -4.00 -6.67
CA SER A 229 0.72 -5.25 -7.32
C SER A 229 0.46 -6.36 -6.31
N ARG A 230 1.45 -6.64 -5.46
CA ARG A 230 1.47 -7.73 -4.47
C ARG A 230 2.16 -7.35 -3.18
N HIS A 231 2.25 -6.05 -2.89
CA HIS A 231 2.84 -5.53 -1.66
C HIS A 231 2.01 -4.36 -1.15
N THR A 232 2.19 -4.05 0.12
CA THR A 232 1.49 -2.97 0.80
C THR A 232 2.48 -2.17 1.61
N ALA A 233 2.27 -0.86 1.67
CA ALA A 233 2.99 0.05 2.53
C ALA A 233 2.02 0.85 3.38
N ALA A 234 2.30 0.97 4.68
CA ALA A 234 1.54 1.78 5.60
C ALA A 234 2.45 2.70 6.41
N VAL A 235 1.97 3.90 6.71
CA VAL A 235 2.68 4.87 7.55
C VAL A 235 1.92 5.00 8.84
N SER A 236 2.60 4.88 9.98
CA SER A 236 2.00 5.12 11.29
C SER A 236 1.66 6.60 11.52
N GLY A 237 0.94 6.91 12.60
CA GLY A 237 0.75 8.29 13.08
C GLY A 237 2.06 9.01 13.43
N THR A 238 3.06 8.25 13.89
CA THR A 238 4.40 8.75 14.23
C THR A 238 5.31 8.98 13.01
N GLY A 239 4.84 8.58 11.82
CA GLY A 239 5.59 8.72 10.56
C GLY A 239 6.64 7.64 10.35
N ASP A 240 6.44 6.46 10.93
CA ASP A 240 7.27 5.28 10.68
C ASP A 240 6.63 4.46 9.54
N LEU A 241 7.46 3.90 8.66
CA LEU A 241 7.00 3.20 7.44
C LEU A 241 7.10 1.70 7.63
N TYR A 242 6.00 1.00 7.37
CA TYR A 242 5.90 -0.45 7.37
C TYR A 242 5.59 -0.95 5.97
N THR A 243 6.23 -2.03 5.55
CA THR A 243 6.01 -2.66 4.25
C THR A 243 5.96 -4.18 4.37
N TRP A 244 5.10 -4.80 3.58
CA TRP A 244 4.94 -6.25 3.54
C TRP A 244 4.39 -6.72 2.19
N GLY A 245 4.38 -8.03 1.99
CA GLY A 245 3.99 -8.71 0.77
C GLY A 245 5.20 -9.22 -0.04
N TRP A 246 5.04 -9.23 -1.36
CA TRP A 246 6.05 -9.70 -2.31
C TRP A 246 7.22 -8.71 -2.42
N GLY A 247 8.44 -9.19 -2.18
CA GLY A 247 9.63 -8.34 -2.05
C GLY A 247 10.75 -8.57 -3.06
N HIS A 248 10.60 -9.44 -4.06
CA HIS A 248 11.71 -9.89 -4.90
C HIS A 248 12.33 -8.83 -5.82
N TYR A 249 11.75 -7.63 -5.93
CA TYR A 249 12.39 -6.51 -6.62
C TYR A 249 12.93 -5.45 -5.66
N GLY A 250 12.91 -5.72 -4.34
CA GLY A 250 13.35 -4.79 -3.32
C GLY A 250 12.32 -3.73 -2.94
N GLN A 251 11.07 -3.83 -3.43
CA GLN A 251 10.01 -2.83 -3.21
C GLN A 251 9.55 -2.69 -1.75
N LEU A 252 10.01 -3.58 -0.86
CA LEU A 252 9.76 -3.47 0.57
C LEU A 252 10.78 -2.55 1.26
N GLY A 253 11.98 -2.38 0.70
CA GLY A 253 12.98 -1.45 1.24
C GLY A 253 13.79 -1.97 2.42
N HIS A 254 13.71 -3.27 2.70
CA HIS A 254 14.35 -3.94 3.86
C HIS A 254 15.82 -4.30 3.63
N GLY A 255 16.44 -3.85 2.54
CA GLY A 255 17.80 -4.26 2.15
C GLY A 255 17.94 -5.70 1.68
N THR A 256 16.80 -6.39 1.47
CA THR A 256 16.72 -7.76 0.96
C THR A 256 15.62 -7.85 -0.11
N GLU A 257 15.58 -8.98 -0.81
CA GLU A 257 14.54 -9.34 -1.79
C GLU A 257 13.50 -10.31 -1.20
N ASN A 258 13.52 -10.49 0.13
CA ASN A 258 12.64 -11.43 0.80
C ASN A 258 11.21 -10.87 0.84
N SER A 259 10.25 -11.75 0.58
CA SER A 259 8.84 -11.46 0.82
C SER A 259 8.52 -11.67 2.31
N THR A 260 7.52 -10.96 2.83
CA THR A 260 7.07 -11.08 4.22
C THR A 260 5.55 -10.95 4.30
N ASP A 261 4.90 -11.70 5.17
CA ASP A 261 3.47 -11.60 5.47
C ASP A 261 3.19 -10.82 6.75
N GLU A 262 4.23 -10.28 7.38
CA GLU A 262 4.14 -9.47 8.58
C GLU A 262 4.46 -8.00 8.24
N PRO A 263 3.63 -7.04 8.68
CA PRO A 263 3.95 -5.62 8.59
C PRO A 263 5.32 -5.32 9.23
N THR A 264 6.33 -5.07 8.39
CA THR A 264 7.72 -4.96 8.84
C THR A 264 8.21 -3.52 8.71
N LEU A 265 8.86 -2.99 9.75
CA LEU A 265 9.42 -1.65 9.75
C LEU A 265 10.54 -1.50 8.72
N VAL A 266 10.52 -0.40 7.96
CA VAL A 266 11.62 -0.01 7.06
C VAL A 266 12.66 0.79 7.85
N ASP A 267 13.65 0.09 8.40
CA ASP A 267 14.66 0.62 9.32
C ASP A 267 15.44 1.85 8.80
N TYR A 268 15.55 1.99 7.48
CA TYR A 268 16.24 3.12 6.85
C TYR A 268 15.72 4.46 7.38
N PHE A 269 14.40 4.68 7.41
CA PHE A 269 13.84 5.96 7.83
C PHE A 269 14.00 6.20 9.34
N ALA A 270 13.83 5.16 10.15
CA ALA A 270 14.02 5.24 11.60
C ALA A 270 15.49 5.57 11.95
N SER A 271 16.44 4.86 11.37
CA SER A 271 17.88 5.05 11.59
C SER A 271 18.39 6.41 11.11
N HIS A 272 17.82 6.96 10.04
CA HIS A 272 18.15 8.29 9.53
C HIS A 272 17.33 9.41 10.18
N ARG A 273 16.55 9.10 11.23
CA ARG A 273 15.68 10.04 11.94
C ARG A 273 14.75 10.81 11.00
N MET A 274 14.15 10.10 10.05
CA MET A 274 13.19 10.66 9.09
C MET A 274 11.75 10.36 9.53
N CYS A 275 10.86 11.31 9.32
CA CYS A 275 9.41 11.19 9.48
C CYS A 275 8.78 11.07 8.09
N VAL A 276 8.23 9.90 7.78
CA VAL A 276 7.54 9.64 6.53
C VAL A 276 6.18 10.37 6.53
N LYS A 277 5.90 11.11 5.46
CA LYS A 277 4.69 11.93 5.30
C LYS A 277 3.70 11.34 4.30
N ASP A 278 4.21 10.67 3.28
CA ASP A 278 3.37 9.98 2.29
C ASP A 278 4.13 8.81 1.66
N VAL A 279 3.36 7.83 1.19
CA VAL A 279 3.87 6.63 0.51
C VAL A 279 2.98 6.29 -0.68
N VAL A 280 3.61 5.87 -1.78
CA VAL A 280 2.94 5.41 -2.99
C VAL A 280 3.64 4.16 -3.51
N CYS A 281 2.90 3.06 -3.55
CA CYS A 281 3.29 1.82 -4.19
C CYS A 281 2.87 1.85 -5.66
N GLY A 282 3.82 1.61 -6.56
CA GLY A 282 3.54 1.23 -7.93
C GLY A 282 3.37 -0.28 -8.06
N LEU A 283 3.48 -0.80 -9.28
CA LEU A 283 3.39 -2.24 -9.53
C LEU A 283 4.48 -3.01 -8.78
N TRP A 284 5.71 -2.51 -8.85
CA TRP A 284 6.93 -3.22 -8.40
C TRP A 284 7.92 -2.31 -7.68
N ASN A 285 7.49 -1.11 -7.28
CA ASN A 285 8.31 -0.12 -6.61
C ASN A 285 7.48 0.66 -5.59
N THR A 286 8.18 1.34 -4.69
CA THR A 286 7.62 2.17 -3.63
C THR A 286 8.35 3.50 -3.63
N PHE A 287 7.57 4.58 -3.60
CA PHE A 287 8.04 5.94 -3.47
C PHE A 287 7.57 6.53 -2.15
N VAL A 288 8.46 7.24 -1.48
CA VAL A 288 8.23 7.76 -0.13
C VAL A 288 8.62 9.22 -0.10
N SER A 289 7.78 10.04 0.54
CA SER A 289 8.18 11.40 0.92
C SER A 289 8.41 11.45 2.42
N ALA A 290 9.53 12.03 2.83
CA ALA A 290 9.92 12.11 4.23
C ALA A 290 10.65 13.42 4.54
N VAL A 291 10.56 13.84 5.80
CA VAL A 291 11.26 15.02 6.33
C VAL A 291 12.11 14.60 7.53
N PRO A 292 13.23 15.28 7.83
CA PRO A 292 13.97 15.02 9.07
C PRO A 292 13.09 15.25 10.31
N LYS A 293 13.18 14.38 11.31
CA LYS A 293 12.58 14.60 12.64
C LYS A 293 13.34 15.75 13.32
N GLU A 294 12.65 16.80 13.75
CA GLU A 294 13.27 17.91 14.48
C GLU A 294 13.98 17.39 15.74
N GLN A 295 15.18 17.89 16.01
CA GLN A 295 15.84 17.61 17.28
C GLN A 295 15.07 18.32 18.39
N PRO A 296 14.77 17.64 19.53
CA PRO A 296 14.30 18.37 20.70
C PRO A 296 15.34 19.43 21.04
N PRO A 297 14.93 20.66 21.42
CA PRO A 297 15.88 21.71 21.76
C PRO A 297 16.81 21.18 22.85
N SER A 298 18.12 21.30 22.61
CA SER A 298 19.12 21.00 23.62
C SER A 298 18.81 21.83 24.86
N ARG A 299 18.61 21.17 26.01
CA ARG A 299 18.64 21.87 27.29
C ARG A 299 20.01 22.53 27.38
N GLN A 300 20.05 23.85 27.27
CA GLN A 300 21.19 24.63 27.70
C GLN A 300 21.26 24.46 29.22
N GLU A 301 22.27 23.72 29.69
CA GLU A 301 22.70 23.74 31.10
C GLU A 301 23.44 25.05 31.42
#